data_AF-A0A0L6WBQ1-F1
#
_entry.id   AF-A0A0L6WBQ1-F1
#
_cell.length_a   1.000
_cell.length_b   1.000
_cell.length_c   1.000
_cell.angle_alpha   90.00
_cell.angle_beta   90.00
_cell.angle_gamma   90.00
#
_symmetry.space_group_name_H-M   'P 1'
#
loop_
_entity.id
_entity.type
_entity.pdbx_description
1 polymer ?
#
loop_
_entity_poly.entity_id
_entity_poly.type
_entity_poly.pdbx_seq_one_letter_code
_entity_poly.pdbx_strand_id
1 'polypeptide(L)'
;MCISAWLVSRYNAHHNFNSLSMRDRVRYTLFASLWTIVGSIFFILLFLHSATGSVMTSVAAHLIFLVLTWIIWVAAAASVTAMIGGGLNCSTQNTFVYCGQLNALEAFSWIIWILVTFALIVVIIRGIAAARRGDGYRGGLVA
;
A
#
# COMPACT_ATOMS: atom_id res chain seq x y z
N MET A 1 3.38 7.64 0.93
CA MET A 1 3.31 8.30 -0.37
C MET A 1 3.30 9.79 -0.15
N CYS A 2 4.34 10.51 -0.61
CA CYS A 2 4.52 11.92 -0.28
C CYS A 2 3.41 12.81 -0.86
N ILE A 3 2.82 12.41 -2.00
CA ILE A 3 1.75 13.19 -2.63
C ILE A 3 0.45 13.21 -1.82
N SER A 4 0.10 12.11 -1.12
CA SER A 4 -1.07 12.09 -0.24
C SER A 4 -0.82 12.93 1.01
N ALA A 5 0.38 12.86 1.60
CA ALA A 5 0.77 13.73 2.72
C ALA A 5 0.70 15.22 2.34
N TRP A 6 1.22 15.57 1.16
CA TRP A 6 1.17 16.92 0.63
C TRP A 6 -0.27 17.40 0.39
N LEU A 7 -1.13 16.57 -0.22
CA LEU A 7 -2.54 16.88 -0.42
C LEU A 7 -3.28 17.06 0.91
N VAL A 8 -3.04 16.22 1.91
CA VAL A 8 -3.62 16.39 3.26
C VAL A 8 -3.18 17.72 3.87
N SER A 9 -1.90 18.07 3.78
CA SER A 9 -1.38 19.35 4.27
C SER A 9 -2.06 20.54 3.58
N ARG A 10 -2.19 20.49 2.24
CA ARG A 10 -2.84 21.54 1.45
C ARG A 10 -4.33 21.66 1.75
N TYR A 11 -5.05 20.56 1.89
CA TYR A 11 -6.46 20.56 2.25
C TYR A 11 -6.71 21.04 3.68
N ASN A 12 -5.79 20.77 4.61
CA ASN A 12 -5.89 21.30 5.96
C ASN A 12 -5.59 22.81 6.02
N ALA A 13 -4.68 23.32 5.19
CA ALA A 13 -4.29 24.73 5.18
C ALA A 13 -5.28 25.63 4.42
N HIS A 14 -5.81 25.16 3.30
CA HIS A 14 -6.60 25.98 2.38
C HIS A 14 -8.09 25.60 2.33
N HIS A 15 -8.50 24.49 2.96
CA HIS A 15 -9.87 23.97 2.94
C HIS A 15 -10.51 23.87 1.54
N ASN A 16 -9.69 23.72 0.51
CA ASN A 16 -10.09 23.73 -0.91
C ASN A 16 -10.28 22.32 -1.48
N PHE A 17 -10.79 21.39 -0.67
CA PHE A 17 -11.22 20.08 -1.13
C PHE A 17 -12.62 20.18 -1.74
N ASN A 18 -12.86 19.46 -2.84
CA ASN A 18 -14.15 19.51 -3.55
C ASN A 18 -15.29 18.82 -2.77
N SER A 19 -14.97 17.88 -1.88
CA SER A 19 -15.94 17.23 -0.99
C SER A 19 -15.27 16.66 0.26
N LEU A 20 -16.03 16.45 1.34
CA LEU A 20 -15.53 15.76 2.54
C LEU A 20 -15.06 14.34 2.21
N SER A 21 -15.77 13.65 1.29
CA SER A 21 -15.37 12.33 0.82
C SER A 21 -13.98 12.34 0.19
N MET A 22 -13.64 13.40 -0.57
CA MET A 22 -12.32 13.54 -1.17
C MET A 22 -11.23 13.67 -0.12
N ARG A 23 -11.44 14.52 0.89
CA ARG A 23 -10.50 14.69 2.00
C ARG A 23 -10.25 13.35 2.72
N ASP A 24 -11.31 12.60 3.00
CA ASP A 24 -11.22 11.37 3.78
C ASP A 24 -10.53 10.24 3.00
N ARG A 25 -10.75 10.15 1.69
CA ARG A 25 -10.08 9.18 0.80
C ARG A 25 -8.59 9.47 0.65
N VAL A 26 -8.19 10.74 0.50
CA VAL A 26 -6.76 11.12 0.48
C VAL A 26 -6.08 10.78 1.81
N ARG A 27 -6.76 11.00 2.94
CA ARG A 27 -6.26 10.60 4.27
C ARG A 27 -6.15 9.08 4.41
N TYR A 28 -7.09 8.33 3.85
CA TYR A 28 -7.00 6.87 3.81
C TYR A 28 -5.78 6.39 3.00
N THR A 29 -5.47 7.00 1.86
CA THR A 29 -4.24 6.68 1.11
C THR A 29 -2.97 7.04 1.87
N LEU A 30 -2.99 8.10 2.68
CA LEU A 30 -1.89 8.40 3.62
C LEU A 30 -1.77 7.32 4.70
N PHE A 31 -2.87 6.86 5.28
CA PHE A 31 -2.87 5.71 6.20
C PHE A 31 -2.28 4.46 5.54
N ALA A 32 -2.73 4.09 4.34
CA ALA A 32 -2.21 2.93 3.59
C ALA A 32 -0.69 3.01 3.39
N SER A 33 -0.19 4.22 3.13
CA SER A 33 1.24 4.48 3.03
C SER A 33 1.98 4.28 4.35
N LEU A 34 1.45 4.82 5.45
CA LEU A 34 2.05 4.69 6.78
C LEU A 34 2.04 3.24 7.25
N TRP A 35 0.92 2.53 7.06
CA TRP A 35 0.80 1.09 7.29
C TRP A 35 1.94 0.32 6.60
N THR A 36 2.14 0.59 5.31
CA THR A 36 3.15 -0.10 4.51
C THR A 36 4.57 0.22 4.99
N ILE A 37 4.89 1.49 5.27
CA ILE A 37 6.23 1.90 5.72
C ILE A 37 6.53 1.34 7.11
N VAL A 38 5.64 1.56 8.08
CA VAL A 38 5.83 1.11 9.47
C VAL A 38 5.92 -0.41 9.52
N GLY A 39 5.02 -1.11 8.82
CA GLY A 39 5.06 -2.56 8.71
C GLY A 39 6.34 -3.05 8.06
N SER A 40 6.77 -2.47 6.93
CA SER A 40 8.01 -2.88 6.25
C SER A 40 9.24 -2.67 7.13
N ILE A 41 9.35 -1.53 7.83
CA ILE A 41 10.44 -1.27 8.78
C ILE A 41 10.44 -2.32 9.89
N PHE A 42 9.28 -2.61 10.47
CA PHE A 42 9.15 -3.63 11.51
C PHE A 42 9.61 -5.02 11.02
N PHE A 43 9.18 -5.45 9.84
CA PHE A 43 9.61 -6.72 9.25
C PHE A 43 11.11 -6.74 8.90
N ILE A 44 11.69 -5.64 8.40
CA ILE A 44 13.13 -5.52 8.13
C ILE A 44 13.93 -5.61 9.44
N LEU A 45 13.55 -4.88 10.48
CA LEU A 45 14.24 -4.92 11.77
C LEU A 45 14.18 -6.32 12.40
N LEU A 46 13.03 -7.00 12.29
CA LEU A 46 12.91 -8.39 12.74
C LEU A 46 13.82 -9.33 11.96
N PHE A 47 13.89 -9.17 10.63
CA PHE A 47 14.80 -9.96 9.79
C PHE A 47 16.26 -9.73 10.16
N LEU A 48 16.66 -8.47 10.40
CA LEU A 48 18.03 -8.13 10.82
C LEU A 48 18.35 -8.63 12.24
N HIS A 49 17.38 -8.68 13.14
CA HIS A 49 17.58 -9.13 14.52
C HIS A 49 17.61 -10.65 14.66
N SER A 50 16.77 -11.38 13.92
CA SER A 50 16.64 -12.84 14.01
C SER A 50 16.39 -13.44 12.64
N ALA A 51 17.44 -13.51 11.81
CA ALA A 51 17.37 -14.06 10.45
C ALA A 51 16.96 -15.54 10.43
N THR A 52 17.24 -16.29 11.49
CA THR A 52 16.98 -17.72 11.63
C THR A 52 16.30 -18.02 12.97
N GLY A 53 14.97 -18.20 12.96
CA GLY A 53 14.27 -18.91 14.05
C GLY A 53 13.07 -18.21 14.70
N SER A 54 12.76 -16.95 14.39
CA SER A 54 11.58 -16.29 14.95
C SER A 54 10.32 -16.56 14.12
N VAL A 55 9.20 -16.92 14.77
CA VAL A 55 7.88 -17.10 14.13
C VAL A 55 7.46 -15.87 13.32
N MET A 56 7.92 -14.68 13.69
CA MET A 56 7.60 -13.44 12.96
C MET A 56 8.44 -13.24 11.68
N THR A 57 9.53 -14.00 11.50
CA THR A 57 10.29 -14.05 10.23
C THR A 57 9.80 -15.15 9.29
N SER A 58 8.77 -15.90 9.70
CA SER A 58 8.19 -16.97 8.91
C SER A 58 7.52 -16.46 7.64
N VAL A 59 7.42 -17.35 6.65
CA VAL A 59 6.63 -17.11 5.43
C VAL A 59 5.18 -16.76 5.77
N ALA A 60 4.58 -17.40 6.80
CA ALA A 60 3.21 -17.13 7.20
C ALA A 60 2.99 -15.67 7.69
N ALA A 61 3.92 -15.13 8.47
CA ALA A 61 3.83 -13.74 8.96
C ALA A 61 3.88 -12.73 7.80
N HIS A 62 4.80 -12.96 6.84
CA HIS A 62 4.89 -12.13 5.65
C HIS A 62 3.65 -12.24 4.76
N LEU A 63 3.09 -13.46 4.61
CA LEU A 63 1.86 -13.67 3.85
C LEU A 63 0.68 -12.90 4.45
N ILE A 64 0.47 -12.99 5.77
CA ILE A 64 -0.61 -12.26 6.46
C ILE A 64 -0.44 -10.76 6.27
N PHE A 65 0.77 -10.22 6.49
CA PHE A 65 1.04 -8.80 6.33
C PHE A 65 0.80 -8.33 4.88
N LEU A 66 1.28 -9.07 3.89
CA LEU A 66 1.10 -8.72 2.49
C LEU A 66 -0.35 -8.84 2.03
N VAL A 67 -1.12 -9.81 2.53
CA VAL A 67 -2.56 -9.93 2.22
C VAL A 67 -3.33 -8.74 2.79
N LEU A 68 -3.08 -8.36 4.04
CA LEU A 68 -3.69 -7.15 4.62
C LEU A 68 -3.30 -5.89 3.85
N THR A 69 -2.02 -5.77 3.49
CA THR A 69 -1.49 -4.66 2.69
C THR A 69 -2.16 -4.61 1.31
N TRP A 70 -2.37 -5.75 0.67
CA TRP A 70 -3.08 -5.86 -0.61
C TRP A 70 -4.53 -5.37 -0.50
N ILE A 71 -5.26 -5.78 0.55
CA ILE A 71 -6.64 -5.35 0.81
C ILE A 71 -6.71 -3.83 1.04
N ILE A 72 -5.77 -3.30 1.83
CA ILE A 72 -5.69 -1.85 2.11
C ILE A 72 -5.41 -1.06 0.83
N TRP A 73 -4.49 -1.53 -0.02
CA TRP A 73 -4.15 -0.82 -1.26
C TRP A 73 -5.23 -0.93 -2.34
N VAL A 74 -5.92 -2.06 -2.47
CA VAL A 74 -7.05 -2.14 -3.42
C VAL A 74 -8.18 -1.21 -2.99
N ALA A 75 -8.49 -1.13 -1.68
CA ALA A 75 -9.47 -0.18 -1.16
C ALA A 75 -9.03 1.27 -1.39
N ALA A 76 -7.73 1.57 -1.26
CA ALA A 76 -7.19 2.91 -1.47
C ALA A 76 -7.28 3.30 -2.96
N ALA A 77 -6.85 2.42 -3.86
CA ALA A 77 -6.90 2.64 -5.30
C ALA A 77 -8.35 2.78 -5.79
N ALA A 78 -9.25 1.87 -5.39
CA ALA A 78 -10.65 1.90 -5.78
C ALA A 78 -11.38 3.13 -5.23
N SER A 79 -11.13 3.52 -3.97
CA SER A 79 -11.78 4.71 -3.40
C SER A 79 -11.31 6.01 -4.06
N VAL A 80 -10.02 6.14 -4.37
CA VAL A 80 -9.49 7.29 -5.15
C VAL A 80 -10.08 7.28 -6.55
N THR A 81 -10.09 6.15 -7.26
CA THR A 81 -10.71 6.02 -8.59
C THR A 81 -12.17 6.49 -8.57
N ALA A 82 -12.96 6.00 -7.61
CA ALA A 82 -14.36 6.37 -7.43
C ALA A 82 -14.58 7.83 -6.98
N MET A 83 -13.53 8.54 -6.55
CA MET A 83 -13.63 9.93 -6.08
C MET A 83 -13.54 10.91 -7.24
N ILE A 84 -12.68 10.58 -8.20
CA ILE A 84 -12.38 11.42 -9.36
C ILE A 84 -13.09 10.94 -10.63
N GLY A 85 -13.72 9.76 -10.58
CA GLY A 85 -14.42 9.16 -11.71
C GLY A 85 -13.48 8.45 -12.69
N GLY A 86 -12.27 8.10 -12.23
CA GLY A 86 -11.17 7.62 -13.07
C GLY A 86 -10.22 8.74 -13.51
N GLY A 87 -9.37 8.43 -14.49
CA GLY A 87 -8.33 9.33 -14.97
C GLY A 87 -8.85 10.72 -15.35
N LEU A 88 -8.26 11.75 -14.73
CA LEU A 88 -8.68 13.13 -14.91
C LEU A 88 -8.03 13.78 -16.13
N ASN A 89 -8.80 14.59 -16.86
CA ASN A 89 -8.28 15.50 -17.88
C ASN A 89 -8.17 16.92 -17.32
N CYS A 90 -6.98 17.28 -16.82
CA CYS A 90 -6.73 18.57 -16.18
C CYS A 90 -6.76 19.77 -17.14
N SER A 91 -6.89 19.56 -18.46
CA SER A 91 -7.10 20.66 -19.42
C SER A 91 -8.56 21.10 -19.51
N THR A 92 -9.50 20.21 -19.19
CA THR A 92 -10.95 20.46 -19.32
C THR A 92 -11.69 20.45 -17.98
N GLN A 93 -11.15 19.78 -16.96
CA GLN A 93 -11.79 19.61 -15.65
C GLN A 93 -11.20 20.57 -14.60
N ASN A 94 -11.77 21.78 -14.51
CA ASN A 94 -11.34 22.82 -13.55
C ASN A 94 -11.94 22.67 -12.14
N THR A 95 -12.81 21.68 -11.92
CA THR A 95 -13.46 21.44 -10.62
C THR A 95 -12.48 20.96 -9.54
N PHE A 96 -11.33 20.40 -9.94
CA PHE A 96 -10.32 19.87 -9.03
C PHE A 96 -9.11 20.80 -8.94
N VAL A 97 -8.96 21.46 -7.79
CA VAL A 97 -7.85 22.42 -7.54
C VAL A 97 -6.47 21.78 -7.70
N TYR A 98 -6.31 20.51 -7.31
CA TYR A 98 -5.06 19.75 -7.42
C TYR A 98 -5.21 18.56 -8.39
N CYS A 99 -5.77 18.81 -9.58
CA CYS A 99 -6.07 17.77 -10.56
C CYS A 99 -4.88 16.85 -10.88
N GLY A 100 -3.71 17.41 -11.19
CA GLY A 100 -2.52 16.61 -11.54
C GLY A 100 -2.05 15.70 -10.40
N GLN A 101 -2.11 16.20 -9.17
CA GLN A 101 -1.73 15.46 -7.97
C GLN A 101 -2.74 14.35 -7.64
N LEU A 102 -4.03 14.59 -7.88
CA LEU A 102 -5.08 13.57 -7.71
C LEU A 102 -4.98 12.47 -8.78
N ASN A 103 -4.68 12.83 -10.03
CA ASN A 103 -4.46 11.87 -11.11
C ASN A 103 -3.22 11.00 -10.82
N ALA A 104 -2.14 11.62 -10.35
CA ALA A 104 -0.94 10.89 -9.91
C ALA A 104 -1.22 10.00 -8.68
N LEU A 105 -2.00 10.49 -7.70
CA LEU A 105 -2.42 9.72 -6.52
C LEU A 105 -3.16 8.44 -6.90
N GLU A 106 -4.06 8.51 -7.89
CA GLU A 106 -4.77 7.34 -8.44
C GLU A 106 -3.78 6.35 -9.08
N ALA A 107 -2.97 6.83 -10.03
CA ALA A 107 -2.02 6.01 -10.76
C ALA A 107 -1.04 5.29 -9.82
N PHE A 108 -0.44 6.01 -8.87
CA PHE A 108 0.50 5.41 -7.91
C PHE A 108 -0.17 4.43 -6.96
N SER A 109 -1.45 4.63 -6.60
CA SER A 109 -2.18 3.67 -5.77
C SER A 109 -2.36 2.33 -6.49
N TRP A 110 -2.72 2.36 -7.78
CA TRP A 110 -2.79 1.15 -8.61
C TRP A 110 -1.43 0.49 -8.83
N ILE A 111 -0.38 1.28 -9.09
CA ILE A 111 0.99 0.76 -9.25
C ILE A 111 1.44 0.02 -7.98
N ILE A 112 1.22 0.60 -6.79
CA ILE A 112 1.59 -0.07 -5.54
C ILE A 112 0.81 -1.36 -5.34
N TRP A 113 -0.50 -1.36 -5.62
CA TRP A 113 -1.30 -2.58 -5.55
C TRP A 113 -0.78 -3.69 -6.49
N ILE A 114 -0.36 -3.35 -7.71
CA ILE A 114 0.27 -4.30 -8.64
C ILE A 114 1.59 -4.84 -8.07
N LEU A 115 2.44 -3.97 -7.54
CA LEU A 115 3.71 -4.39 -6.93
C LEU A 115 3.51 -5.31 -5.72
N VAL A 116 2.53 -5.00 -4.87
CA VAL A 116 2.14 -5.85 -3.73
C VAL A 116 1.60 -7.21 -4.21
N THR A 117 0.88 -7.23 -5.34
CA THR A 117 0.41 -8.48 -5.97
C THR A 117 1.59 -9.35 -6.41
N PHE A 118 2.59 -8.78 -7.06
CA PHE A 118 3.81 -9.52 -7.41
C PHE A 118 4.56 -10.01 -6.17
N ALA A 119 4.68 -9.18 -5.13
CA ALA A 119 5.29 -9.60 -3.87
C ALA A 119 4.55 -10.77 -3.21
N LEU A 120 3.21 -10.74 -3.21
CA LEU A 120 2.38 -11.86 -2.73
C LEU A 120 2.65 -13.16 -3.49
N ILE A 121 2.69 -13.09 -4.83
CA ILE A 121 2.99 -14.26 -5.67
C ILE A 121 4.35 -14.86 -5.29
N VAL A 122 5.37 -14.02 -5.15
CA VAL A 122 6.72 -14.46 -4.75
C VAL A 122 6.69 -15.15 -3.38
N VAL A 123 6.04 -14.56 -2.38
CA VAL A 123 5.94 -15.14 -1.03
C VAL A 123 5.17 -16.47 -1.03
N ILE A 124 4.11 -16.59 -1.83
CA ILE A 124 3.36 -17.84 -2.01
C ILE A 124 4.26 -18.93 -2.61
N ILE A 125 5.00 -18.62 -3.68
CA ILE A 125 5.94 -19.56 -4.32
C ILE A 125 6.99 -20.03 -3.31
N ARG A 126 7.55 -19.10 -2.51
CA ARG A 126 8.53 -19.44 -1.46
C ARG A 126 7.91 -20.28 -0.35
N GLY A 127 6.66 -20.02 0.03
CA GLY A 127 5.91 -20.86 0.97
C GLY A 127 5.71 -22.28 0.48
N ILE A 128 5.34 -22.46 -0.79
CA ILE A 128 5.20 -23.78 -1.41
C ILE A 128 6.56 -24.51 -1.43
N ALA A 129 7.65 -23.80 -1.76
CA ALA A 129 8.99 -24.36 -1.78
C ALA A 129 9.46 -24.80 -0.39
N ALA A 130 9.23 -23.99 0.66
CA ALA A 130 9.55 -24.33 2.05
C ALA A 130 8.73 -25.52 2.56
N ALA A 131 7.42 -25.55 2.27
CA ALA A 131 6.56 -26.68 2.61
C ALA A 131 7.03 -27.99 1.98
N ARG A 132 7.52 -27.96 0.73
CA ARG A 132 8.09 -29.13 0.04
C ARG A 132 9.42 -29.62 0.62
N ARG A 133 10.19 -28.76 1.30
CA ARG A 133 11.47 -29.13 1.93
C ARG A 133 11.33 -29.77 3.31
N GLY A 134 10.12 -29.78 3.88
CA GLY A 134 9.86 -30.30 5.23
C GLY A 134 9.96 -29.24 6.34
N ASP A 135 10.36 -28.00 6.02
CA ASP A 135 10.45 -26.89 6.97
C ASP A 135 9.08 -26.31 7.35
N GLY A 136 8.04 -26.64 6.56
CA GLY A 136 6.68 -26.11 6.72
C GLY A 136 6.59 -24.60 6.51
N TYR A 137 5.44 -24.00 6.83
CA TYR A 137 5.22 -22.53 6.72
C TYR A 137 5.95 -21.71 7.80
N ARG A 138 6.63 -22.38 8.74
CA ARG A 138 7.47 -21.77 9.78
C ARG A 138 8.92 -21.54 9.32
N GLY A 139 9.31 -22.13 8.19
CA GLY A 139 10.62 -21.91 7.58
C GLY A 139 10.89 -20.44 7.26
N GLY A 140 12.17 -20.06 7.27
CA GLY A 140 12.62 -18.71 6.94
C GLY A 140 12.36 -18.37 5.46
N LEU A 141 12.16 -17.08 5.18
CA LEU A 141 11.92 -16.58 3.81
C LEU A 141 13.20 -16.62 2.94
N VAL A 142 14.36 -16.65 3.61
CA VAL A 142 15.70 -16.84 3.05
C VAL A 142 16.26 -18.12 3.65
N ALA A 143 16.82 -18.98 2.80
CA ALA A 143 17.48 -20.24 3.16
C ALA A 143 18.99 -20.07 3.03
#